data_AF-A0A951A1E6-F1
#
_entry.id   AF-A0A951A1E6-F1
#
_cell.length_a   1.000
_cell.length_b   1.000
_cell.length_c   1.000
_cell.angle_alpha   90.00
_cell.angle_beta   90.00
_cell.angle_gamma   90.00
#
_symmetry.space_group_name_H-M   'P 1'
#
loop_
_entity.id
_entity.type
_entity.pdbx_description
1 polymer ?
#
loop_
_entity_poly.entity_id
_entity_poly.type
_entity_poly.pdbx_seq_one_letter_code
_entity_poly.pdbx_strand_id
1 'polypeptide(L)'
;LGPRLGLGDRDYMRRQFGVTLTDSLQNGAVAPFKPDGGLKSAGIATSVTYEYSKQWSAVLDGGYDRLVADAAKSPLVKKLGSPDQFRVGLTVNYSFGLSGL
;
A
#
# COMPACT_ATOMS: atom_id res chain seq x y z
N LEU A 1 2.79 -17.11 -2.66
CA LEU A 1 3.49 -16.33 -1.63
C LEU A 1 4.79 -15.84 -2.24
N GLY A 2 5.09 -14.55 -2.16
CA GLY A 2 6.33 -14.01 -2.72
C GLY A 2 6.72 -12.67 -2.10
N PRO A 3 8.00 -12.26 -2.25
CA PRO A 3 8.46 -10.98 -1.76
C PRO A 3 7.79 -9.83 -2.53
N ARG A 4 7.63 -8.69 -1.86
CA ARG A 4 7.10 -7.46 -2.44
C ARG A 4 8.00 -6.29 -2.04
N LEU A 5 8.36 -5.46 -3.01
CA LEU A 5 9.06 -4.21 -2.79
C LEU A 5 8.18 -3.07 -3.27
N GLY A 6 8.08 -2.02 -2.45
CA GLY A 6 7.45 -0.76 -2.83
C GLY A 6 8.53 0.26 -3.13
N LEU A 7 8.49 0.83 -4.33
CA LEU A 7 9.32 1.98 -4.71
C LEU A 7 8.40 3.20 -4.87
N GLY A 8 8.92 4.38 -4.58
CA GLY A 8 8.21 5.64 -4.79
C GLY A 8 9.17 6.71 -5.28
N ASP A 9 8.74 7.52 -6.24
CA ASP A 9 9.48 8.73 -6.61
C ASP A 9 9.36 9.81 -5.52
N ARG A 10 10.08 10.93 -5.69
CA ARG A 10 10.08 12.02 -4.72
C ARG A 10 8.69 12.62 -4.52
N ASP A 11 7.90 12.76 -5.58
CA ASP A 11 6.61 13.45 -5.51
C ASP A 11 5.58 12.59 -4.80
N TYR A 12 5.55 11.30 -5.10
CA TYR A 12 4.76 10.32 -4.37
C TYR A 12 5.17 10.28 -2.89
N MET A 13 6.46 10.15 -2.59
CA MET A 13 6.94 10.04 -1.22
C MET A 13 6.63 11.30 -0.40
N ARG A 14 6.80 12.50 -0.98
CA ARG A 14 6.45 13.76 -0.32
C ARG A 14 4.94 13.90 -0.09
N ARG A 15 4.12 13.45 -1.04
CA ARG A 15 2.66 13.51 -0.89
C ARG A 15 2.14 12.55 0.18
N GLN A 16 2.74 11.38 0.34
CA GLN A 16 2.24 10.34 1.24
C GLN A 16 2.91 10.33 2.62
N PHE A 17 4.17 10.75 2.70
CA PHE A 17 4.99 10.67 3.92
C PHE A 17 5.59 12.02 4.34
N GLY A 18 5.42 13.08 3.56
CA GLY A 18 5.89 14.41 3.89
C GLY A 18 4.97 15.16 4.85
N VAL A 19 5.55 16.13 5.55
CA VAL A 19 4.84 17.08 6.42
C VAL A 19 5.34 18.47 6.06
N THR A 20 4.47 19.36 5.60
CA THR A 20 4.86 20.74 5.30
C THR A 20 5.02 21.55 6.58
N LEU A 21 5.69 22.71 6.49
CA LEU A 21 5.77 23.65 7.61
C LEU A 21 4.37 24.08 8.07
N THR A 22 3.48 24.36 7.12
CA THR A 22 2.10 24.75 7.42
C THR A 22 1.34 23.63 8.14
N ASP A 23 1.45 22.38 7.67
CA ASP A 23 0.79 21.23 8.32
C ASP A 23 1.29 21.06 9.76
N SER A 24 2.60 21.21 9.96
CA SER A 24 3.23 21.09 11.28
C SER A 24 2.75 22.17 12.25
N LEU A 25 2.64 23.42 11.79
CA LEU A 25 2.17 24.54 12.61
C LEU A 25 0.66 24.45 12.93
N GLN A 26 -0.15 23.96 12.00
CA GLN A 26 -1.59 23.80 12.21
C GLN A 26 -1.93 22.61 13.11
N ASN A 27 -1.24 21.48 12.94
CA ASN A 27 -1.49 20.26 13.71
C ASN A 27 -0.75 20.24 15.05
N GLY A 28 0.48 20.76 15.11
CA GLY A 28 1.32 20.81 16.30
C GLY A 28 1.91 19.47 16.77
N ALA A 29 1.45 18.31 16.28
CA ALA A 29 1.90 17.01 16.76
C ALA A 29 3.12 16.44 16.00
N VAL A 30 3.28 16.83 14.74
CA VAL A 30 4.31 16.30 13.83
C VAL A 30 5.25 17.40 13.34
N ALA A 31 6.55 17.11 13.31
CA ALA A 31 7.55 18.05 12.81
C ALA A 31 7.57 18.07 11.27
N PRO A 32 8.02 19.17 10.64
CA PRO A 32 8.19 19.24 9.19
C PRO A 32 9.15 18.16 8.72
N PHE A 33 8.81 17.49 7.62
CA PHE A 33 9.60 16.37 7.10
C PHE A 33 9.46 16.28 5.58
N LYS A 34 10.60 16.15 4.90
CA LYS A 34 10.67 16.12 3.44
C LYS A 34 11.37 14.84 2.99
N PRO A 35 10.62 13.77 2.69
CA PRO A 35 11.21 12.52 2.23
C PRO A 35 11.75 12.66 0.81
N ASP A 36 12.77 11.85 0.50
CA ASP A 36 13.23 11.62 -0.86
C ASP A 36 12.57 10.37 -1.49
N GLY A 37 12.80 10.20 -2.80
CA GLY A 37 12.35 9.03 -3.54
C GLY A 37 13.27 7.84 -3.29
N GLY A 38 12.77 6.63 -3.54
CA GLY A 38 13.52 5.39 -3.39
C GLY A 38 12.66 4.26 -2.85
N LEU A 39 13.27 3.41 -2.02
CA LEU A 39 12.58 2.29 -1.41
C LEU A 39 11.60 2.78 -0.34
N LYS A 40 10.32 2.45 -0.52
CA LYS A 40 9.22 2.77 0.37
C LYS A 40 8.94 1.64 1.35
N SER A 41 8.89 0.40 0.88
CA SER A 41 8.54 -0.76 1.69
C SER A 41 9.17 -2.05 1.21
N ALA A 42 9.30 -3.02 2.12
CA ALA A 42 9.63 -4.40 1.83
C ALA A 42 8.66 -5.32 2.56
N GLY A 43 8.26 -6.42 1.93
CA GLY A 43 7.15 -7.22 2.42
C GLY A 43 6.97 -8.55 1.70
N ILE A 44 5.82 -9.16 1.97
CA ILE A 44 5.36 -10.42 1.37
C ILE A 44 3.90 -10.29 0.95
N ALA A 45 3.53 -10.99 -0.12
CA ALA A 45 2.16 -11.06 -0.60
C ALA A 45 1.75 -12.48 -0.98
N THR A 46 0.47 -12.79 -0.80
CA THR A 46 -0.18 -14.04 -1.18
C THR A 46 -1.46 -13.74 -1.96
N SER A 47 -1.83 -14.68 -2.82
CA SER A 47 -3.11 -14.66 -3.52
C SER A 47 -3.53 -16.10 -3.80
N VAL A 48 -4.82 -16.38 -3.61
CA VAL A 48 -5.46 -17.66 -3.86
C VAL A 48 -6.70 -17.40 -4.70
N THR A 49 -6.82 -18.09 -5.83
CA THR A 49 -8.00 -18.05 -6.69
C THR A 49 -8.83 -19.31 -6.47
N TYR A 50 -10.13 -19.16 -6.32
CA TYR A 50 -11.10 -20.24 -6.27
C TYR A 50 -12.10 -20.11 -7.42
N GLU A 51 -12.17 -21.12 -8.27
CA GLU A 51 -13.12 -21.20 -9.37
C GLU A 51 -14.38 -21.95 -8.90
N TYR A 52 -15.49 -21.23 -8.72
CA TYR A 52 -16.76 -21.83 -8.34
C TYR A 52 -17.43 -22.50 -9.54
N SER A 53 -17.33 -21.90 -10.72
CA SER A 53 -17.83 -22.43 -11.99
C SER A 53 -17.05 -21.85 -13.17
N LYS A 54 -17.40 -22.24 -14.41
CA LYS A 54 -16.82 -21.66 -15.63
C LYS A 54 -17.03 -20.14 -15.76
N GLN A 55 -18.02 -19.60 -15.05
CA GLN A 55 -18.37 -18.19 -15.10
C GLN A 55 -17.96 -17.44 -13.84
N TRP A 56 -17.86 -18.12 -12.68
CA TRP A 56 -17.62 -17.49 -11.39
C TRP A 56 -16.28 -17.88 -10.81
N SER A 57 -15.48 -16.88 -10.42
CA SER A 57 -14.29 -17.08 -9.59
C SER A 57 -14.23 -16.03 -8.48
N ALA A 58 -13.53 -16.36 -7.39
CA ALA A 58 -13.09 -15.37 -6.42
C ALA A 58 -11.58 -15.43 -6.23
N VAL A 59 -11.01 -14.30 -5.86
CA VAL A 59 -9.60 -14.14 -5.48
C VAL A 59 -9.55 -13.60 -4.07
N LEU A 60 -8.94 -14.36 -3.17
CA LEU A 60 -8.55 -13.89 -1.85
C LEU A 60 -7.07 -13.52 -1.91
N ASP A 61 -6.73 -12.28 -1.58
CA ASP A 61 -5.35 -11.83 -1.54
C ASP A 61 -5.00 -11.17 -0.21
N GLY A 62 -3.73 -11.27 0.16
CA GLY A 62 -3.23 -10.78 1.43
C GLY A 62 -1.79 -10.35 1.33
N GLY A 63 -1.35 -9.53 2.27
CA GLY A 63 0.04 -9.14 2.35
C GLY A 63 0.39 -8.34 3.59
N TYR A 64 1.68 -8.29 3.82
CA TYR A 64 2.31 -7.47 4.84
C TYR A 64 3.47 -6.73 4.21
N ASP A 65 3.51 -5.42 4.39
CA ASP A 65 4.59 -4.54 3.97
C ASP A 65 5.09 -3.76 5.19
N ARG A 66 6.40 -3.77 5.43
CA ARG A 66 7.02 -2.84 6.37
C ARG A 66 7.52 -1.62 5.60
N LEU A 67 7.08 -0.43 5.99
CA LEU A 67 7.66 0.83 5.52
C LEU A 67 9.13 0.89 5.96
N VAL A 68 10.00 1.35 5.06
CA VAL A 68 11.45 1.44 5.27
C VAL A 68 11.98 2.79 4.79
N ALA A 69 13.28 3.01 4.96
CA ALA A 69 13.97 4.24 4.57
C ALA A 69 13.22 5.50 5.02
N ASP A 70 13.00 6.46 4.14
CA ASP A 70 12.39 7.74 4.49
C ASP A 70 10.90 7.63 4.80
N ALA A 71 10.18 6.65 4.25
CA ALA A 71 8.80 6.39 4.65
C ALA A 71 8.73 6.02 6.15
N ALA A 72 9.61 5.13 6.63
CA ALA A 72 9.68 4.76 8.04
C ALA A 72 10.14 5.89 8.97
N LYS A 73 10.88 6.88 8.44
CA LYS A 73 11.35 8.03 9.22
C LYS A 73 10.29 9.11 9.37
N SER A 74 9.23 9.08 8.54
CA SER A 74 8.17 10.08 8.55
C SER A 74 7.54 10.23 9.95
N PRO A 75 7.38 11.48 10.44
CA PRO A 75 6.62 11.76 11.64
C PRO A 75 5.19 11.24 11.59
N LEU A 76 4.57 11.20 10.40
CA LEU A 76 3.23 10.62 10.21
C LEU A 76 3.23 9.14 10.58
N VAL A 77 4.24 8.40 10.12
CA VAL A 77 4.37 6.96 10.38
C VAL A 77 4.74 6.69 11.84
N LYS A 78 5.65 7.48 12.42
CA LYS A 78 6.16 7.27 13.78
C LYS A 78 5.18 7.68 14.88
N LYS A 79 4.38 8.72 14.65
CA LYS A 79 3.51 9.29 15.70
C LYS A 79 2.03 9.04 15.45
N LEU A 80 1.60 9.01 14.20
CA LEU A 80 0.18 8.98 13.82
C LEU A 80 -0.22 7.69 13.09
N GLY A 81 0.72 6.76 12.93
CA GLY A 81 0.51 5.56 12.14
C GLY A 81 1.40 4.42 12.62
N SER A 82 1.73 3.54 11.68
CA SER A 82 2.55 2.36 11.92
C SER A 82 3.48 2.13 10.74
N PRO A 83 4.74 1.71 10.95
CA PRO A 83 5.58 1.23 9.85
C PRO A 83 5.07 -0.10 9.28
N ASP A 84 4.29 -0.86 10.05
CA ASP A 84 3.78 -2.18 9.68
C ASP A 84 2.41 -2.05 9.00
N GLN A 85 2.32 -2.43 7.73
CA GLN A 85 1.15 -2.27 6.87
C GLN A 85 0.59 -3.64 6.49
N PHE A 86 -0.65 -3.93 6.89
CA PHE A 86 -1.35 -5.16 6.53
C PHE A 86 -2.42 -4.86 5.48
N ARG A 87 -2.60 -5.77 4.52
CA ARG A 87 -3.61 -5.68 3.48
C ARG A 87 -4.29 -7.02 3.28
N VAL A 88 -5.61 -7.00 3.11
CA VAL A 88 -6.43 -8.13 2.71
C VAL A 88 -7.42 -7.65 1.65
N GLY A 89 -7.66 -8.46 0.63
CA GLY A 89 -8.57 -8.18 -0.47
C GLY A 89 -9.38 -9.42 -0.83
N LEU A 90 -10.63 -9.20 -1.24
CA LEU A 90 -11.50 -10.20 -1.82
C LEU A 90 -12.08 -9.63 -3.11
N THR A 91 -11.86 -10.35 -4.21
CA THR A 91 -12.42 -10.01 -5.53
C THR A 91 -13.32 -11.14 -5.98
N VAL A 92 -14.49 -10.82 -6.54
CA VAL A 92 -15.39 -11.78 -7.18
C VAL A 92 -15.52 -11.40 -8.65
N ASN A 93 -15.31 -12.37 -9.54
CA ASN A 93 -15.37 -12.18 -10.98
C ASN A 93 -16.51 -13.00 -11.57
N TYR A 94 -17.19 -12.40 -12.56
CA TYR A 94 -18.18 -13.07 -13.39
C TYR A 94 -17.80 -12.93 -14.87
N SER A 95 -17.77 -14.04 -15.60
CA SER A 95 -17.47 -14.09 -17.03
C SER A 95 -18.75 -14.29 -17.83
N PHE A 96 -19.04 -13.36 -18.74
CA PHE A 96 -20.17 -13.44 -19.67
C PHE A 96 -19.79 -14.29 -20.89
N GLY A 97 -20.57 -15.32 -21.19
CA GLY A 97 -20.45 -16.04 -22.45
C GLY A 97 -21.30 -15.36 -23.53
N LEU A 98 -20.68 -14.91 -24.62
CA LEU A 98 -21.40 -14.51 -25.83
C LEU A 98 -21.57 -15.75 -26.70
N SER A 99 -22.74 -16.38 -26.63
CA SER A 99 -23.15 -17.45 -27.56
C SER A 99 -24.06 -16.82 -28.61
N GLY A 100 -23.49 -16.22 -29.66
CA GLY A 100 -24.27 -15.51 -30.68
C GLY A 100 -23.51 -14.90 -31.87
N LEU A 101 -22.24 -15.26 -32.09
CA LEU A 101 -21.53 -15.03 -33.35
C LEU A 101 -21.14 -16.38 -33.96
#